data_AF-A0A2E5TWE9-F1
#
_entry.id   AF-A0A2E5TWE9-F1
#
_cell.length_a   1.000
_cell.length_b   1.000
_cell.length_c   1.000
_cell.angle_alpha   90.00
_cell.angle_beta   90.00
_cell.angle_gamma   90.00
#
_symmetry.space_group_name_H-M   'P 1'
#
loop_
_entity.id
_entity.type
_entity.pdbx_description
1 polymer ?
#
loop_
_entity_poly.entity_id
_entity_poly.type
_entity_poly.pdbx_seq_one_letter_code
_entity_poly.pdbx_strand_id
1 'polypeptide(L)'
;MSSSNQWFFALNGERAGPVDIQTLAGMIQSGRLPADVLICREGMEEWMPADNFGLTDEKYSDSKNNLTPQAAAPIPEKEEPNKLAYGLAAALVLIITISIGYSVTQSKKHDKEVSGLKTQMEKLQKNRDSLSSRSSEVSEELKKLKGITNQLHNKEAVANKKLDDLNGNNEKLRSDNKDWQEKYAKIQNELDQIKNIDNESDEKVKLANQRAAKAEQNAKSIQAQMDEIIKKAQLQAAQLQKQIGEKDEQRKNQIAALNREKDELLADLKFSKTNLIAATKMVTDLKKQLGDSPVGIGTPKGDKPPVTIKHFASIGSTDTKFNFAVINKGSGDGVKVGDTFRIESKESGETICHIKITRVQPMVAVGSPGTLNVARLTPGDLAYRE
;
A
#
# COMPACT_ATOMS: atom_id res chain seq x y z
N MET A 1 -3.18 18.55 27.46
CA MET A 1 -3.32 18.51 28.93
C MET A 1 -4.52 19.38 29.29
N SER A 2 -5.61 18.74 29.71
CA SER A 2 -6.91 19.39 29.95
C SER A 2 -6.82 20.30 31.17
N SER A 3 -6.81 21.61 30.96
CA SER A 3 -6.93 22.58 32.05
C SER A 3 -8.41 22.74 32.39
N SER A 4 -8.91 21.99 33.37
CA SER A 4 -10.25 22.23 33.89
C SER A 4 -10.28 23.59 34.60
N ASN A 5 -11.19 24.47 34.15
CA ASN A 5 -11.42 25.81 34.72
C ASN A 5 -12.48 25.76 35.84
N GLN A 6 -12.52 24.66 36.59
CA GLN A 6 -13.49 24.44 37.65
C GLN A 6 -12.96 24.95 38.99
N TRP A 7 -13.79 25.74 39.66
CA TRP A 7 -13.50 26.37 40.93
C TRP A 7 -14.52 25.94 41.98
N PHE A 8 -14.05 25.84 43.22
CA PHE A 8 -14.82 25.50 44.39
C PHE A 8 -14.68 26.62 45.44
N PHE A 9 -15.71 26.81 46.26
CA PHE A 9 -15.69 27.78 47.35
C PHE A 9 -16.27 27.16 48.64
N ALA A 10 -15.88 27.67 49.79
CA ALA A 10 -16.38 27.21 51.08
C ALA A 10 -17.45 28.16 51.62
N LEU A 11 -18.68 27.68 51.78
CA LEU A 11 -19.78 28.44 52.38
C LEU A 11 -20.28 27.70 53.61
N ASN A 12 -20.27 28.35 54.77
CA ASN A 12 -20.61 27.74 56.07
C ASN A 12 -19.79 26.47 56.42
N GLY A 13 -18.54 26.39 55.95
CA GLY A 13 -17.65 25.24 56.19
C GLY A 13 -17.87 24.05 55.25
N GLU A 14 -18.82 24.14 54.31
CA GLU A 14 -19.05 23.12 53.30
C GLU A 14 -18.48 23.54 51.93
N ARG A 15 -17.94 22.56 51.20
CA ARG A 15 -17.43 22.75 49.84
C ARG A 15 -18.60 22.82 48.84
N ALA A 16 -18.71 23.95 48.16
CA ALA A 16 -19.66 24.17 47.06
C ALA A 16 -18.92 24.36 45.72
N GLY A 17 -19.56 23.93 44.62
CA GLY A 17 -18.98 23.90 43.26
C GLY A 17 -19.22 22.56 42.57
N PRO A 18 -18.70 22.34 41.35
CA PRO A 18 -17.81 23.22 40.59
C PRO A 18 -18.54 24.39 39.92
N VAL A 19 -17.96 25.58 39.96
CA VAL A 19 -18.36 26.77 39.21
C VAL A 19 -17.21 27.29 38.34
N ASP A 20 -17.50 28.03 37.28
CA ASP A 20 -16.45 28.73 36.54
C ASP A 20 -16.04 30.04 37.26
N ILE A 21 -14.88 30.58 36.87
CA ILE A 21 -14.29 31.76 37.52
C ILE A 21 -15.13 33.03 37.37
N GLN A 22 -15.91 33.17 36.29
CA GLN A 22 -16.76 34.35 36.08
C GLN A 22 -17.99 34.28 36.99
N THR A 23 -18.59 33.10 37.12
CA THR A 23 -19.67 32.84 38.07
C THR A 23 -19.22 33.10 39.51
N LEU A 24 -18.02 32.64 39.90
CA LEU A 24 -17.46 32.86 41.23
C LEU A 24 -17.20 34.35 41.52
N ALA A 25 -16.59 35.07 40.57
CA ALA A 25 -16.37 36.51 40.68
C ALA A 25 -17.70 37.27 40.80
N GLY A 26 -18.72 36.90 40.01
CA GLY A 26 -20.05 37.50 40.09
C GLY A 26 -20.76 37.25 41.42
N MET A 27 -20.56 36.08 42.04
CA MET A 27 -21.11 35.79 43.37
C MET A 27 -20.48 36.65 44.47
N ILE A 28 -19.17 36.92 44.39
CA ILE A 28 -18.46 37.79 45.34
C ILE A 28 -18.88 39.25 45.14
N GLN A 29 -18.90 39.73 43.89
CA GLN A 29 -19.28 41.12 43.57
C GLN A 29 -20.74 41.44 43.89
N SER A 30 -21.64 40.45 43.77
CA SER A 30 -23.05 40.62 44.14
C SER A 30 -23.33 40.49 45.65
N GLY A 31 -22.30 40.24 46.47
CA GLY A 31 -22.43 40.07 47.92
C GLY A 31 -23.07 38.74 48.35
N ARG A 32 -23.25 37.79 47.42
CA ARG A 32 -23.72 36.43 47.74
C ARG A 32 -22.65 35.59 48.44
N LEU A 33 -21.38 35.89 48.18
CA LEU A 33 -20.22 35.36 48.89
C LEU A 33 -19.40 36.53 49.46
N PRO A 34 -18.85 36.41 50.67
CA PRO A 34 -18.01 37.45 51.23
C PRO A 34 -16.64 37.48 50.50
N ALA A 35 -15.98 38.63 50.47
CA ALA A 35 -14.72 38.82 49.72
C ALA A 35 -13.53 38.01 50.27
N ASP A 36 -13.62 37.58 51.53
CA ASP A 36 -12.64 36.72 52.21
C ASP A 36 -12.97 35.22 52.08
N VAL A 37 -13.98 34.86 51.27
CA VAL A 37 -14.37 33.44 51.08
C VAL A 37 -13.19 32.62 50.58
N LEU A 38 -13.01 31.43 51.17
CA LEU A 38 -11.99 30.49 50.75
C LEU A 38 -12.38 29.83 49.43
N ILE A 39 -11.47 29.88 48.46
CA ILE A 39 -11.63 29.32 47.12
C ILE A 39 -10.49 28.35 46.80
N CYS A 40 -10.78 27.35 45.97
CA CYS A 40 -9.82 26.35 45.52
C CYS A 40 -10.11 25.97 44.06
N ARG A 41 -9.08 25.93 43.24
CA ARG A 41 -9.17 25.45 41.86
C ARG A 41 -8.94 23.95 41.83
N GLU A 42 -9.61 23.24 40.93
CA GLU A 42 -9.33 21.82 40.70
C GLU A 42 -7.83 21.60 40.43
N GLY A 43 -7.18 20.77 41.27
CA GLY A 43 -5.74 20.51 41.23
C GLY A 43 -4.87 21.38 42.14
N MET A 44 -5.47 22.31 42.91
CA MET A 44 -4.77 23.11 43.92
C MET A 44 -4.89 22.45 45.31
N GLU A 45 -3.78 22.33 46.03
CA GLU A 45 -3.75 21.64 47.34
C GLU A 45 -4.23 22.52 48.50
N GLU A 46 -4.14 23.84 48.37
CA GLU A 46 -4.48 24.80 49.43
C GLU A 46 -5.64 25.71 49.06
N TRP A 47 -6.53 25.93 50.03
CA TRP A 47 -7.63 26.89 49.95
C TRP A 47 -7.10 28.28 50.25
N MET A 48 -7.41 29.25 49.38
CA MET A 48 -6.97 30.63 49.56
C MET A 48 -8.15 31.59 49.60
N PRO A 49 -8.07 32.70 50.35
CA PRO A 49 -9.07 33.77 50.31
C PRO A 49 -9.20 34.37 48.91
N ALA A 50 -10.41 34.74 48.51
CA ALA A 50 -10.68 35.26 47.17
C ALA A 50 -10.10 36.65 46.90
N ASP A 51 -9.88 37.47 47.94
CA ASP A 51 -9.25 38.79 47.84
C ASP A 51 -7.82 38.75 47.28
N ASN A 52 -7.05 37.72 47.65
CA ASN A 52 -5.68 37.50 47.21
C ASN A 52 -5.58 37.11 45.73
N PHE A 53 -6.71 36.74 45.11
CA PHE A 53 -6.77 36.36 43.70
C PHE A 53 -7.16 37.50 42.76
N GLY A 54 -7.35 38.73 43.27
CA GLY A 54 -7.73 39.90 42.47
C GLY A 54 -9.12 39.79 41.85
N LEU A 55 -9.97 38.89 42.36
CA LEU A 55 -11.36 38.70 41.90
C LEU A 55 -12.31 39.81 42.38
N THR A 56 -11.79 40.70 43.22
CA THR A 56 -12.44 41.90 43.74
C THR A 56 -12.19 43.15 42.88
N ASP A 57 -11.27 43.09 41.90
CA ASP A 57 -10.95 44.23 41.02
C ASP A 57 -11.88 44.32 39.81
N GLU A 58 -12.25 45.56 39.46
CA GLU A 58 -13.21 45.96 38.42
C GLU A 58 -12.82 45.53 36.98
N LYS A 59 -11.62 44.97 36.78
CA LYS A 59 -11.07 44.60 35.47
C LYS A 59 -11.63 43.31 34.84
N TYR A 60 -12.54 42.60 35.52
CA TYR A 60 -13.26 41.46 34.95
C TYR A 60 -14.65 41.81 34.39
N SER A 61 -15.03 43.09 34.42
CA SER A 61 -16.28 43.61 33.85
C SER A 61 -16.13 43.91 32.35
N ASP A 62 -16.08 42.88 31.52
CA ASP A 62 -16.43 43.01 30.10
C ASP A 62 -17.22 41.77 29.63
N SER A 63 -18.44 41.62 30.16
CA SER A 63 -19.61 41.24 29.36
C SER A 63 -20.91 41.37 30.16
N LYS A 64 -21.86 42.08 29.56
CA LYS A 64 -23.26 42.32 29.95
C LYS A 64 -23.99 41.13 30.62
N ASN A 65 -24.43 41.29 31.86
CA ASN A 65 -25.85 41.53 32.25
C ASN A 65 -26.10 41.18 33.72
N ASN A 66 -26.83 42.08 34.39
CA ASN A 66 -27.62 41.79 35.57
C ASN A 66 -28.61 40.65 35.30
N LEU A 67 -28.80 39.75 36.26
CA LEU A 67 -30.10 39.55 36.93
C LEU A 67 -30.00 38.63 38.14
N THR A 68 -30.51 39.15 39.26
CA THR A 68 -31.10 38.44 40.39
C THR A 68 -32.20 37.47 39.96
N PRO A 69 -32.35 36.32 40.63
CA PRO A 69 -33.67 35.69 40.80
C PRO A 69 -34.32 35.94 42.18
N GLN A 70 -35.65 35.89 42.15
CA GLN A 70 -36.74 36.32 43.06
C GLN A 70 -37.21 35.23 44.07
N ALA A 71 -37.88 35.70 45.15
CA ALA A 71 -38.86 35.05 46.08
C ALA A 71 -38.34 34.01 47.11
N ALA A 72 -38.45 34.20 48.45
CA ALA A 72 -39.63 34.24 49.36
C ALA A 72 -40.38 32.89 49.45
N ALA A 73 -40.71 32.25 50.58
CA ALA A 73 -40.54 32.39 52.06
C ALA A 73 -40.87 30.98 52.69
N PRO A 74 -40.74 30.67 54.01
CA PRO A 74 -41.50 31.32 55.10
C PRO A 74 -40.71 31.54 56.42
N ILE A 75 -41.07 32.57 57.19
CA ILE A 75 -40.67 32.77 58.60
C ILE A 75 -41.93 33.18 59.38
N PRO A 76 -42.13 32.68 60.62
CA PRO A 76 -43.42 32.73 61.31
C PRO A 76 -43.75 34.08 61.94
N GLU A 77 -45.01 34.46 61.75
CA GLU A 77 -45.99 34.89 62.75
C GLU A 77 -45.46 35.21 64.17
N LYS A 78 -45.44 36.51 64.50
CA LYS A 78 -45.76 37.03 65.83
C LYS A 78 -46.52 38.35 65.67
N GLU A 79 -47.80 38.29 66.01
CA GLU A 79 -48.70 39.42 66.14
C GLU A 79 -48.45 40.16 67.47
N GLU A 80 -48.39 41.49 67.43
CA GLU A 80 -48.99 42.33 68.48
C GLU A 80 -49.63 43.59 67.87
N PRO A 81 -50.85 43.99 68.30
CA PRO A 81 -51.62 45.06 67.68
C PRO A 81 -51.42 46.41 68.41
N ASN A 82 -50.88 47.40 67.69
CA ASN A 82 -50.72 48.76 68.22
C ASN A 82 -52.06 49.51 68.15
N LYS A 83 -52.83 49.40 69.23
CA LYS A 83 -54.03 50.19 69.55
C LYS A 83 -53.69 51.67 69.70
N LEU A 84 -53.72 52.47 68.63
CA LEU A 84 -53.66 53.94 68.81
C LEU A 84 -54.18 54.81 67.66
N ALA A 85 -55.26 54.42 66.97
CA ALA A 85 -55.79 55.22 65.85
C ALA A 85 -57.32 55.43 65.81
N TYR A 86 -58.04 55.19 66.91
CA TYR A 86 -59.49 55.50 67.00
C TYR A 86 -59.87 56.23 68.30
N GLY A 87 -59.02 57.14 68.76
CA GLY A 87 -59.19 57.86 70.04
C GLY A 87 -59.71 59.31 69.95
N LEU A 88 -60.11 59.81 68.78
CA LEU A 88 -60.42 61.25 68.63
C LEU A 88 -61.79 61.59 68.02
N ALA A 89 -62.59 60.61 67.60
CA ALA A 89 -63.92 60.87 67.03
C ALA A 89 -65.09 60.71 68.03
N ALA A 90 -64.89 60.06 69.19
CA ALA A 90 -65.96 59.79 70.16
C ALA A 90 -66.03 60.79 71.34
N ALA A 91 -64.96 61.56 71.61
CA ALA A 91 -64.90 62.47 72.75
C ALA A 91 -65.59 63.85 72.50
N LEU A 92 -65.98 64.16 71.26
CA LEU A 92 -66.60 65.45 70.90
C LEU A 92 -68.13 65.42 70.80
N VAL A 93 -68.77 64.24 70.87
CA VAL A 93 -70.24 64.12 70.79
C VAL A 93 -70.90 64.04 72.16
N LEU A 94 -70.16 63.72 73.23
CA LEU A 94 -70.69 63.61 74.60
C LEU A 94 -70.63 64.92 75.42
N ILE A 95 -70.02 65.99 74.88
CA ILE A 95 -69.90 67.29 75.58
C ILE A 95 -71.00 68.30 75.16
N ILE A 96 -71.81 68.00 74.14
CA ILE A 96 -72.82 68.97 73.63
C ILE A 96 -74.25 68.75 74.21
N THR A 97 -74.53 67.67 74.95
CA THR A 97 -75.91 67.39 75.43
C THR A 97 -76.23 67.77 76.89
N ILE A 98 -75.31 68.34 77.69
CA ILE A 98 -75.56 68.63 79.13
C ILE A 98 -75.75 70.12 79.48
N SER A 99 -75.93 71.05 78.53
CA SER A 99 -76.16 72.46 78.95
C SER A 99 -77.10 73.26 78.06
N ILE A 100 -78.36 72.84 78.00
CA ILE A 100 -79.48 73.79 77.82
C ILE A 100 -80.53 73.47 78.89
N GLY A 101 -80.44 74.16 80.02
CA GLY A 101 -81.42 73.98 81.09
C GLY A 101 -81.11 74.70 82.39
N TYR A 102 -80.52 75.90 82.38
CA TYR A 102 -80.68 76.85 83.50
C TYR A 102 -80.53 78.31 83.02
N SER A 103 -81.69 78.96 82.95
CA SER A 103 -81.95 80.36 83.28
C SER A 103 -81.38 81.50 82.43
N VAL A 104 -82.30 82.05 81.63
CA VAL A 104 -82.50 83.49 81.39
C VAL A 104 -82.27 84.27 82.69
N THR A 105 -81.07 84.82 82.89
CA THR A 105 -80.73 86.01 83.71
C THR A 105 -79.20 86.19 83.80
N GLN A 106 -78.56 86.54 82.67
CA GLN A 106 -77.29 87.30 82.56
C GLN A 106 -77.01 87.57 81.06
N SER A 107 -77.88 88.38 80.44
CA SER A 107 -77.95 88.68 79.00
C SER A 107 -76.78 89.49 78.42
N LYS A 108 -75.56 89.42 79.00
CA LYS A 108 -74.34 89.99 78.41
C LYS A 108 -73.10 89.11 78.55
N LYS A 109 -73.11 88.13 79.46
CA LYS A 109 -71.97 87.22 79.69
C LYS A 109 -72.12 85.91 78.91
N HIS A 110 -73.34 85.37 78.80
CA HIS A 110 -73.61 84.17 78.00
C HIS A 110 -73.51 84.39 76.48
N ASP A 111 -73.71 85.61 75.96
CA ASP A 111 -73.44 85.91 74.54
C ASP A 111 -71.94 85.75 74.21
N LYS A 112 -71.05 86.04 75.15
CA LYS A 112 -69.59 85.90 74.97
C LYS A 112 -69.15 84.43 74.97
N GLU A 113 -69.74 83.61 75.84
CA GLU A 113 -69.46 82.16 75.88
C GLU A 113 -70.11 81.41 74.71
N VAL A 114 -71.35 81.75 74.35
CA VAL A 114 -72.04 81.18 73.17
C VAL A 114 -71.36 81.60 71.87
N SER A 115 -70.90 82.84 71.74
CA SER A 115 -70.10 83.27 70.58
C SER A 115 -68.70 82.64 70.55
N GLY A 116 -68.07 82.42 71.71
CA GLY A 116 -66.81 81.68 71.82
C GLY A 116 -66.95 80.22 71.42
N LEU A 117 -68.00 79.54 71.88
CA LEU A 117 -68.35 78.17 71.49
C LEU A 117 -68.71 78.07 70.01
N LYS A 118 -69.47 79.04 69.46
CA LYS A 118 -69.76 79.12 68.03
C LYS A 118 -68.48 79.24 67.19
N THR A 119 -67.54 80.07 67.64
CA THR A 119 -66.22 80.22 67.01
C THR A 119 -65.40 78.93 67.03
N GLN A 120 -65.44 78.18 68.14
CA GLN A 120 -64.79 76.87 68.22
C GLN A 120 -65.46 75.84 67.31
N MET A 121 -66.79 75.86 67.22
CA MET A 121 -67.56 74.98 66.34
C MET A 121 -67.25 75.25 64.86
N GLU A 122 -67.15 76.52 64.45
CA GLU A 122 -66.75 76.93 63.09
C GLU A 122 -65.31 76.47 62.78
N LYS A 123 -64.37 76.59 63.73
CA LYS A 123 -62.99 76.08 63.57
C LYS A 123 -62.97 74.55 63.44
N LEU A 124 -63.75 73.84 64.25
CA LEU A 124 -63.86 72.38 64.19
C LEU A 124 -64.49 71.91 62.88
N GLN A 125 -65.50 72.64 62.38
CA GLN A 125 -66.12 72.35 61.09
C GLN A 125 -65.14 72.58 59.93
N LYS A 126 -64.42 73.71 59.93
CA LYS A 126 -63.36 73.98 58.95
C LYS A 126 -62.26 72.91 58.97
N ASN A 127 -61.87 72.44 60.16
CA ASN A 127 -60.91 71.35 60.28
C ASN A 127 -61.47 70.03 59.73
N ARG A 128 -62.74 69.70 60.00
CA ARG A 128 -63.40 68.50 59.44
C ARG A 128 -63.44 68.53 57.92
N ASP A 129 -63.83 69.66 57.34
CA ASP A 129 -63.92 69.82 55.89
C ASP A 129 -62.53 69.71 55.24
N SER A 130 -61.51 70.31 55.87
CA SER A 130 -60.11 70.17 55.42
C SER A 130 -59.58 68.73 55.53
N LEU A 131 -59.98 68.00 56.57
CA LEU A 131 -59.60 66.60 56.75
C LEU A 131 -60.31 65.68 55.74
N SER A 132 -61.57 65.99 55.42
CA SER A 132 -62.33 65.30 54.37
C SER A 132 -61.72 65.55 52.99
N SER A 133 -61.30 66.77 52.68
CA SER A 133 -60.57 67.10 51.44
C SER A 133 -59.26 66.32 51.34
N ARG A 134 -58.43 66.35 52.38
CA ARG A 134 -57.16 65.60 52.42
C ARG A 134 -57.37 64.09 52.31
N SER A 135 -58.41 63.54 52.92
CA SER A 135 -58.77 62.13 52.80
C SER A 135 -59.15 61.76 51.35
N SER A 136 -59.91 62.64 50.68
CA SER A 136 -60.25 62.47 49.26
C SER A 136 -59.02 62.54 48.35
N GLU A 137 -58.10 63.48 48.60
CA GLU A 137 -56.83 63.61 47.88
C GLU A 137 -55.96 62.35 48.03
N VAL A 138 -55.79 61.84 49.26
CA VAL A 138 -55.03 60.60 49.52
C VAL A 138 -55.67 59.40 48.82
N SER A 139 -57.00 59.30 48.79
CA SER A 139 -57.71 58.24 48.07
C SER A 139 -57.44 58.26 46.57
N GLU A 140 -57.43 59.45 45.96
CA GLU A 140 -57.10 59.61 44.54
C GLU A 140 -55.62 59.31 44.25
N GLU A 141 -54.69 59.71 45.14
CA GLU A 141 -53.28 59.32 45.01
C GLU A 141 -53.08 57.81 45.12
N LEU A 142 -53.77 57.12 46.04
CA LEU A 142 -53.72 55.66 46.14
C LEU A 142 -54.22 54.98 44.86
N LYS A 143 -55.25 55.52 44.23
CA LYS A 143 -55.77 55.02 42.94
C LYS A 143 -54.75 55.21 41.81
N LYS A 144 -54.08 56.38 41.74
CA LYS A 144 -53.00 56.63 40.78
C LYS A 144 -51.81 55.71 41.01
N LEU A 145 -51.36 55.56 42.26
CA LEU A 145 -50.28 54.66 42.64
C LEU A 145 -50.59 53.22 42.23
N LYS A 146 -51.80 52.72 42.52
CA LYS A 146 -52.23 51.39 42.09
C LYS A 146 -52.20 51.23 40.57
N GLY A 147 -52.60 52.27 39.82
CA GLY A 147 -52.49 52.30 38.37
C GLY A 147 -51.05 52.19 37.87
N ILE A 148 -50.13 52.96 38.48
CA ILE A 148 -48.69 52.91 38.16
C ILE A 148 -48.11 51.54 38.49
N THR A 149 -48.44 50.96 39.65
CA THR A 149 -47.98 49.63 40.04
C THR A 149 -48.41 48.56 39.03
N ASN A 150 -49.66 48.60 38.57
CA ASN A 150 -50.13 47.67 37.53
C ASN A 150 -49.40 47.85 36.20
N GLN A 151 -49.13 49.10 35.79
CA GLN A 151 -48.35 49.39 34.58
C GLN A 151 -46.91 48.88 34.69
N LEU A 152 -46.28 49.05 35.85
CA LEU A 152 -44.92 48.57 36.10
C LEU A 152 -44.86 47.04 36.04
N HIS A 153 -45.81 46.35 36.70
CA HIS A 153 -45.89 44.90 36.68
C HIS A 153 -46.09 44.34 35.26
N ASN A 154 -46.94 44.99 34.44
CA ASN A 154 -47.10 44.60 33.05
C ASN A 154 -45.82 44.79 32.23
N LYS A 155 -45.08 45.90 32.45
CA LYS A 155 -43.80 46.13 31.77
C LYS A 155 -42.74 45.12 32.19
N GLU A 156 -42.70 44.77 33.47
CA GLU A 156 -41.81 43.74 34.02
C GLU A 156 -42.12 42.36 33.41
N ALA A 157 -43.39 41.97 33.32
CA ALA A 157 -43.79 40.71 32.69
C ALA A 157 -43.40 40.64 31.21
N VAL A 158 -43.57 41.74 30.46
CA VAL A 158 -43.13 41.82 29.05
C VAL A 158 -41.60 41.74 28.93
N ALA A 159 -40.88 42.41 29.83
CA ALA A 159 -39.42 42.37 29.85
C ALA A 159 -38.89 40.96 30.16
N ASN A 160 -39.47 40.27 31.15
CA ASN A 160 -39.10 38.91 31.52
C ASN A 160 -39.36 37.93 30.38
N LYS A 161 -40.54 38.01 29.72
CA LYS A 161 -40.83 37.17 28.55
C LYS A 161 -39.80 37.38 27.43
N LYS A 162 -39.43 38.63 27.14
CA LYS A 162 -38.40 38.92 26.13
C LYS A 162 -37.04 38.34 26.52
N LEU A 163 -36.73 38.30 27.81
CA LEU A 163 -35.50 37.73 28.32
C LEU A 163 -35.47 36.21 28.17
N ASP A 164 -36.60 35.55 28.43
CA ASP A 164 -36.78 34.11 28.20
C ASP A 164 -36.61 33.75 26.71
N ASP A 165 -37.27 34.51 25.82
CA ASP A 165 -37.16 34.33 24.37
C ASP A 165 -35.70 34.52 23.88
N LEU A 166 -34.99 35.53 24.42
CA LEU A 166 -33.59 35.78 24.11
C LEU A 166 -32.67 34.67 24.62
N ASN A 167 -32.91 34.16 25.83
CA ASN A 167 -32.14 33.05 26.39
C ASN A 167 -32.34 31.78 25.56
N GLY A 168 -33.58 31.43 25.21
CA GLY A 168 -33.85 30.28 24.34
C GLY A 168 -33.19 30.39 22.97
N ASN A 169 -33.20 31.58 22.37
CA ASN A 169 -32.48 31.83 21.12
C ASN A 169 -30.96 31.70 21.27
N ASN A 170 -30.40 32.15 22.39
CA ASN A 170 -28.96 32.06 22.66
C ASN A 170 -28.53 30.60 22.89
N GLU A 171 -29.33 29.81 23.59
CA GLU A 171 -29.12 28.36 23.73
C GLU A 171 -29.15 27.65 22.37
N LYS A 172 -30.12 27.98 21.52
CA LYS A 172 -30.19 27.45 20.16
C LYS A 172 -28.95 27.82 19.34
N LEU A 173 -28.52 29.08 19.38
CA LEU A 173 -27.30 29.53 18.67
C LEU A 173 -26.05 28.82 19.18
N ARG A 174 -25.94 28.56 20.49
CA ARG A 174 -24.84 27.78 21.06
C ARG A 174 -24.85 26.34 20.56
N SER A 175 -26.03 25.72 20.50
CA SER A 175 -26.20 24.37 19.95
C SER A 175 -25.82 24.31 18.47
N ASP A 176 -26.34 25.24 17.66
CA ASP A 176 -26.05 25.33 16.23
C ASP A 176 -24.54 25.56 15.99
N ASN A 177 -23.89 26.44 16.77
CA ASN A 177 -22.45 26.67 16.68
C ASN A 177 -21.63 25.42 17.01
N LYS A 178 -22.06 24.62 18.00
CA LYS A 178 -21.40 23.35 18.33
C LYS A 178 -21.50 22.35 17.18
N ASP A 179 -22.69 22.20 16.58
CA ASP A 179 -22.91 21.35 15.40
C ASP A 179 -22.04 21.80 14.21
N TRP A 180 -21.93 23.11 13.97
CA TRP A 180 -21.03 23.65 12.95
C TRP A 180 -19.56 23.36 13.22
N GLN A 181 -19.11 23.45 14.48
CA GLN A 181 -17.74 23.10 14.86
C GLN A 181 -17.44 21.62 14.63
N GLU A 182 -18.37 20.72 14.99
CA GLU A 182 -18.24 19.28 14.76
C GLU A 182 -18.18 18.96 13.26
N LYS A 183 -19.05 19.59 12.46
CA LYS A 183 -19.03 19.47 10.99
C LYS A 183 -17.72 19.97 10.39
N TYR A 184 -17.21 21.11 10.85
CA TYR A 184 -15.94 21.65 10.38
C TYR A 184 -14.77 20.70 10.71
N ALA A 185 -14.72 20.17 11.93
CA ALA A 185 -13.69 19.20 12.33
C ALA A 185 -13.74 17.92 11.48
N LYS A 186 -14.94 17.43 11.14
CA LYS A 186 -15.12 16.28 10.25
C LYS A 186 -14.59 16.56 8.85
N ILE A 187 -14.94 17.70 8.27
CA ILE A 187 -14.47 18.10 6.93
C ILE A 187 -12.95 18.25 6.89
N GLN A 188 -12.32 18.80 7.94
CA GLN A 188 -10.86 18.89 8.01
C GLN A 188 -10.20 17.51 8.01
N ASN A 189 -10.74 16.56 8.79
CA ASN A 189 -10.24 15.18 8.79
C ASN A 189 -10.40 14.51 7.41
N GLU A 190 -11.56 14.67 6.76
CA GLU A 190 -11.77 14.17 5.39
C GLU A 190 -10.78 14.79 4.39
N LEU A 191 -10.49 16.09 4.51
CA LEU A 191 -9.52 16.79 3.66
C LEU A 191 -8.09 16.25 3.87
N ASP A 192 -7.70 15.99 5.11
CA ASP A 192 -6.38 15.43 5.43
C ASP A 192 -6.24 13.98 4.92
N GLN A 193 -7.31 13.18 4.99
CA GLN A 193 -7.34 11.85 4.38
C GLN A 193 -7.18 11.91 2.86
N ILE A 194 -7.89 12.82 2.19
CA ILE A 194 -7.78 13.00 0.73
C ILE A 194 -6.36 13.42 0.34
N LYS A 195 -5.74 14.36 1.06
CA LYS A 195 -4.34 14.77 0.80
C LYS A 195 -3.36 13.61 0.95
N ASN A 196 -3.56 12.75 1.95
CA ASN A 196 -2.70 11.57 2.12
C ASN A 196 -2.86 10.57 0.97
N ILE A 197 -4.09 10.35 0.49
CA ILE A 197 -4.35 9.49 -0.68
C ILE A 197 -3.70 10.07 -1.94
N ASP A 198 -3.76 11.39 -2.13
CA ASP A 198 -3.15 12.08 -3.27
C ASP A 198 -1.62 11.91 -3.27
N ASN A 199 -0.98 12.13 -2.12
CA ASN A 199 0.47 11.91 -1.97
C ASN A 199 0.87 10.44 -2.22
N GLU A 200 0.10 9.47 -1.73
CA GLU A 200 0.36 8.04 -1.97
C GLU A 200 0.16 7.67 -3.45
N SER A 201 -0.83 8.28 -4.11
CA SER A 201 -1.08 8.14 -5.53
C SER A 201 0.08 8.68 -6.37
N ASP A 202 0.59 9.87 -6.05
CA ASP A 202 1.71 10.49 -6.75
C ASP A 202 2.98 9.64 -6.67
N GLU A 203 3.32 9.09 -5.50
CA GLU A 203 4.46 8.18 -5.35
C GLU A 203 4.25 6.86 -6.11
N LYS A 204 3.03 6.30 -6.12
CA LYS A 204 2.71 5.13 -6.93
C LYS A 204 2.84 5.39 -8.43
N VAL A 205 2.37 6.54 -8.92
CA VAL A 205 2.49 6.96 -10.32
C VAL A 205 3.97 7.13 -10.70
N LYS A 206 4.76 7.78 -9.85
CA LYS A 206 6.20 7.95 -10.05
C LYS A 206 6.93 6.60 -10.13
N LEU A 207 6.62 5.66 -9.25
CA LEU A 207 7.19 4.31 -9.27
C LEU A 207 6.77 3.52 -10.52
N ALA A 208 5.50 3.65 -10.94
CA ALA A 208 4.99 3.02 -12.16
C ALA A 208 5.72 3.57 -13.41
N ASN A 209 5.91 4.88 -13.49
CA ASN A 209 6.63 5.53 -14.59
C ASN A 209 8.11 5.09 -14.65
N GLN A 210 8.78 4.96 -13.50
CA GLN A 210 10.16 4.43 -13.46
C GLN A 210 10.23 2.98 -13.95
N ARG A 211 9.26 2.13 -13.55
CA ARG A 211 9.18 0.74 -14.02
C ARG A 211 8.91 0.66 -15.53
N ALA A 212 8.02 1.51 -16.04
CA ALA A 212 7.72 1.59 -17.46
C ALA A 212 8.96 2.01 -18.28
N ALA A 213 9.69 3.04 -17.84
CA ALA A 213 10.92 3.49 -18.49
C ALA A 213 11.99 2.39 -18.54
N LYS A 214 12.18 1.65 -17.43
CA LYS A 214 13.11 0.52 -17.38
C LYS A 214 12.68 -0.63 -18.30
N ALA A 215 11.38 -0.93 -18.34
CA ALA A 215 10.84 -1.95 -19.23
C ALA A 215 11.04 -1.58 -20.71
N GLU A 216 10.84 -0.31 -21.07
CA GLU A 216 11.07 0.19 -22.42
C GLU A 216 12.54 0.09 -22.82
N GLN A 217 13.46 0.46 -21.92
CA GLN A 217 14.90 0.32 -22.17
C GLN A 217 15.31 -1.15 -22.38
N ASN A 218 14.78 -2.06 -21.54
CA ASN A 218 15.03 -3.48 -21.68
C ASN A 218 14.49 -4.02 -23.01
N ALA A 219 13.28 -3.62 -23.42
CA ALA A 219 12.68 -4.02 -24.69
C ALA A 219 13.52 -3.55 -25.88
N LYS A 220 14.01 -2.29 -25.86
CA LYS A 220 14.92 -1.77 -26.89
C LYS A 220 16.24 -2.55 -26.95
N SER A 221 16.80 -2.92 -25.80
CA SER A 221 18.02 -3.74 -25.75
C SER A 221 17.79 -5.14 -26.33
N ILE A 222 16.66 -5.77 -26.00
CA ILE A 222 16.30 -7.09 -26.52
C ILE A 222 16.09 -7.01 -28.04
N GLN A 223 15.42 -5.96 -28.51
CA GLN A 223 15.21 -5.73 -29.93
C GLN A 223 16.55 -5.60 -30.68
N ALA A 224 17.48 -4.78 -30.17
CA ALA A 224 18.79 -4.62 -30.76
C ALA A 224 19.60 -5.93 -30.80
N GLN A 225 19.53 -6.74 -29.74
CA GLN A 225 20.15 -8.06 -29.71
C GLN A 225 19.51 -9.01 -30.74
N MET A 226 18.19 -8.96 -30.88
CA MET A 226 17.47 -9.78 -31.85
C MET A 226 17.83 -9.40 -33.30
N ASP A 227 17.96 -8.11 -33.59
CA ASP A 227 18.41 -7.61 -34.90
C ASP A 227 19.84 -8.08 -35.22
N GLU A 228 20.75 -8.07 -34.24
CA GLU A 228 22.08 -8.65 -34.41
C GLU A 228 22.04 -10.15 -34.72
N ILE A 229 21.22 -10.91 -33.99
CA ILE A 229 21.06 -12.36 -34.20
C ILE A 229 20.53 -12.62 -35.61
N ILE A 230 19.50 -11.89 -36.05
CA ILE A 230 18.92 -12.01 -37.38
C ILE A 230 19.99 -11.72 -38.45
N LYS A 231 20.74 -10.63 -38.29
CA LYS A 231 21.82 -10.26 -39.22
C LYS A 231 22.90 -11.34 -39.31
N LYS A 232 23.30 -11.90 -38.17
CA LYS A 232 24.29 -12.99 -38.13
C LYS A 232 23.77 -14.26 -38.80
N ALA A 233 22.51 -14.62 -38.55
CA ALA A 233 21.86 -15.77 -39.16
C ALA A 233 21.75 -15.61 -40.69
N GLN A 234 21.37 -14.42 -41.16
CA GLN A 234 21.33 -14.10 -42.60
C GLN A 234 22.71 -14.20 -43.26
N LEU A 235 23.76 -13.67 -42.61
CA LEU A 235 25.12 -13.77 -43.12
C LEU A 235 25.58 -15.23 -43.23
N GLN A 236 25.30 -16.04 -42.20
CA GLN A 236 25.64 -17.45 -42.18
C GLN A 236 24.87 -18.23 -43.26
N ALA A 237 23.58 -17.93 -43.46
CA ALA A 237 22.79 -18.54 -44.52
C ALA A 237 23.35 -18.21 -45.92
N ALA A 238 23.73 -16.94 -46.16
CA ALA A 238 24.34 -16.53 -47.42
C ALA A 238 25.69 -17.23 -47.68
N GLN A 239 26.51 -17.41 -46.64
CA GLN A 239 27.76 -18.16 -46.74
C GLN A 239 27.54 -19.63 -47.08
N LEU A 240 26.59 -20.29 -46.40
CA LEU A 240 26.23 -21.69 -46.68
C LEU A 240 25.71 -21.85 -48.10
N GLN A 241 24.88 -20.91 -48.57
CA GLN A 241 24.34 -20.95 -49.93
C GLN A 241 25.45 -20.81 -50.99
N LYS A 242 26.45 -19.97 -50.73
CA LYS A 242 27.64 -19.86 -51.57
C LYS A 242 28.43 -21.19 -51.62
N GLN A 243 28.67 -21.81 -50.47
CA GLN A 243 29.37 -23.10 -50.39
C GLN A 243 28.61 -24.23 -51.11
N ILE A 244 27.28 -24.24 -51.02
CA ILE A 244 26.44 -25.21 -51.74
C ILE A 244 26.63 -25.01 -53.26
N GLY A 245 26.53 -23.76 -53.75
CA GLY A 245 26.74 -23.46 -55.17
C GLY A 245 28.14 -23.86 -55.67
N GLU A 246 29.19 -23.60 -54.88
CA GLU A 246 30.56 -24.02 -55.21
C GLU A 246 30.69 -25.55 -55.30
N LYS A 247 30.10 -26.29 -54.36
CA LYS A 247 30.10 -27.76 -54.36
C LYS A 247 29.28 -28.35 -55.51
N ASP A 248 28.16 -27.71 -55.86
CA ASP A 248 27.33 -28.12 -57.00
C ASP A 248 28.09 -27.98 -58.31
N GLU A 249 28.80 -26.86 -58.50
CA GLU A 249 29.61 -26.63 -59.69
C GLU A 249 30.80 -27.61 -59.76
N GLN A 250 31.46 -27.88 -58.62
CA GLN A 250 32.50 -28.90 -58.54
C GLN A 250 31.98 -30.28 -58.94
N ARG A 251 30.82 -30.71 -58.40
CA ARG A 251 30.21 -31.99 -58.78
C ARG A 251 29.86 -32.05 -60.25
N LYS A 252 29.30 -30.98 -60.81
CA LYS A 252 28.95 -30.91 -62.23
C LYS A 252 30.18 -31.07 -63.12
N ASN A 253 31.28 -30.38 -62.77
CA ASN A 253 32.55 -30.51 -63.47
C ASN A 253 33.15 -31.92 -63.35
N GLN A 254 33.03 -32.55 -62.17
CA GLN A 254 33.51 -33.92 -61.97
C GLN A 254 32.70 -34.95 -62.76
N ILE A 255 31.38 -34.81 -62.81
CA ILE A 255 30.50 -35.63 -63.66
C ILE A 255 30.86 -35.45 -65.13
N ALA A 256 31.10 -34.22 -65.58
CA ALA A 256 31.51 -33.95 -66.96
C ALA A 256 32.86 -34.60 -67.30
N ALA A 257 33.83 -34.57 -66.38
CA ALA A 257 35.12 -35.24 -66.54
C ALA A 257 34.98 -36.77 -66.61
N LEU A 258 34.22 -37.38 -65.69
CA LEU A 258 33.93 -38.82 -65.71
C LEU A 258 33.25 -39.26 -67.01
N ASN A 259 32.34 -38.44 -67.55
CA ASN A 259 31.70 -38.74 -68.83
C ASN A 259 32.71 -38.71 -69.99
N ARG A 260 33.64 -37.75 -70.02
CA ARG A 260 34.71 -37.71 -71.04
C ARG A 260 35.62 -38.95 -70.95
N GLU A 261 36.06 -39.29 -69.74
CA GLU A 261 36.88 -40.49 -69.50
C GLU A 261 36.15 -41.77 -69.93
N LYS A 262 34.85 -41.87 -69.62
CA LYS A 262 34.01 -42.99 -70.08
C LYS A 262 33.97 -43.07 -71.61
N ASP A 263 33.80 -41.94 -72.29
CA ASP A 263 33.73 -41.89 -73.76
C ASP A 263 35.08 -42.26 -74.41
N GLU A 264 36.20 -41.82 -73.83
CA GLU A 264 37.56 -42.20 -74.24
C GLU A 264 37.81 -43.71 -74.07
N LEU A 265 37.49 -44.29 -72.91
CA LEU A 265 37.60 -45.73 -72.67
C LEU A 265 36.73 -46.55 -73.64
N LEU A 266 35.55 -46.04 -73.99
CA LEU A 266 34.67 -46.67 -74.98
C LEU A 266 35.29 -46.66 -76.38
N ALA A 267 35.96 -45.58 -76.76
CA ALA A 267 36.67 -45.47 -78.01
C ALA A 267 37.87 -46.44 -78.06
N ASP A 268 38.67 -46.50 -76.99
CA ASP A 268 39.80 -47.43 -76.85
C ASP A 268 39.37 -48.89 -76.88
N LEU A 269 38.27 -49.23 -76.19
CA LEU A 269 37.69 -50.57 -76.21
C LEU A 269 37.27 -50.96 -77.63
N LYS A 270 36.64 -50.05 -78.36
CA LYS A 270 36.23 -50.26 -79.75
C LYS A 270 37.45 -50.47 -80.65
N PHE A 271 38.47 -49.63 -80.50
CA PHE A 271 39.72 -49.74 -81.26
C PHE A 271 40.44 -51.06 -80.99
N SER A 272 40.60 -51.43 -79.73
CA SER A 272 41.20 -52.71 -79.30
C SER A 272 40.43 -53.91 -79.86
N LYS A 273 39.09 -53.87 -79.83
CA LYS A 273 38.24 -54.91 -80.43
C LYS A 273 38.47 -55.04 -81.93
N THR A 274 38.57 -53.93 -82.66
CA THR A 274 38.90 -53.93 -84.09
C THR A 274 40.27 -54.54 -84.36
N ASN A 275 41.28 -54.18 -83.57
CA ASN A 275 42.62 -54.76 -83.69
C ASN A 275 42.63 -56.25 -83.37
N LEU A 276 41.89 -56.70 -82.36
CA LEU A 276 41.76 -58.12 -82.03
C LEU A 276 41.12 -58.92 -83.17
N ILE A 277 40.07 -58.39 -83.79
CA ILE A 277 39.44 -59.02 -84.96
C ILE A 277 40.45 -59.12 -86.11
N ALA A 278 41.21 -58.05 -86.37
CA ALA A 278 42.24 -58.04 -87.41
C ALA A 278 43.36 -59.06 -87.12
N ALA A 279 43.89 -59.10 -85.89
CA ALA A 279 44.90 -60.05 -85.46
C ALA A 279 44.40 -61.51 -85.52
N THR A 280 43.15 -61.75 -85.12
CA THR A 280 42.52 -63.09 -85.20
C THR A 280 42.40 -63.55 -86.64
N LYS A 281 42.04 -62.65 -87.56
CA LYS A 281 42.02 -62.93 -89.00
C LYS A 281 43.43 -63.27 -89.50
N MET A 282 44.44 -62.49 -89.13
CA MET A 282 45.83 -62.78 -89.49
C MET A 282 46.30 -64.15 -88.98
N VAL A 283 46.00 -64.51 -87.72
CA VAL A 283 46.33 -65.83 -87.16
C VAL A 283 45.61 -66.95 -87.92
N THR A 284 44.35 -66.73 -88.31
CA THR A 284 43.57 -67.70 -89.10
C THR A 284 44.15 -67.88 -90.49
N ASP A 285 44.53 -66.78 -91.15
CA ASP A 285 45.17 -66.80 -92.47
C ASP A 285 46.55 -67.47 -92.40
N LEU A 286 47.36 -67.19 -91.37
CA LEU A 286 48.64 -67.86 -91.09
C LEU A 286 48.44 -69.36 -90.83
N LYS A 287 47.46 -69.75 -90.00
CA LYS A 287 47.15 -71.17 -89.76
C LYS A 287 46.78 -71.88 -91.07
N LYS A 288 46.04 -71.22 -91.95
CA LYS A 288 45.70 -71.76 -93.28
C LYS A 288 46.93 -71.88 -94.19
N GLN A 289 47.90 -70.97 -94.09
CA GLN A 289 49.18 -71.05 -94.82
C GLN A 289 50.12 -72.13 -94.28
N LEU A 290 50.13 -72.37 -92.95
CA LEU A 290 50.97 -73.38 -92.32
C LEU A 290 50.42 -74.82 -92.45
N GLY A 291 49.13 -74.99 -92.79
CA GLY A 291 48.47 -76.30 -92.84
C GLY A 291 48.26 -76.91 -91.45
N ASP A 292 47.26 -77.81 -91.30
CA ASP A 292 46.86 -78.44 -90.02
C ASP A 292 47.88 -79.48 -89.48
N SER A 293 49.17 -79.16 -89.47
CA SER A 293 50.17 -79.99 -88.80
C SER A 293 50.36 -79.51 -87.35
N PRO A 294 50.10 -80.35 -86.33
CA PRO A 294 50.35 -79.97 -84.96
C PRO A 294 51.86 -79.87 -84.73
N VAL A 295 52.33 -78.67 -84.37
CA VAL A 295 53.69 -78.51 -83.83
C VAL A 295 53.69 -79.16 -82.44
N GLY A 296 54.25 -80.37 -82.37
CA GLY A 296 54.48 -81.08 -81.12
C GLY A 296 55.55 -80.36 -80.29
N ILE A 297 55.11 -79.51 -79.36
CA ILE A 297 55.97 -79.02 -78.29
C ILE A 297 55.89 -80.04 -77.16
N GLY A 298 57.02 -80.71 -76.91
CA GLY A 298 57.16 -81.73 -75.89
C GLY A 298 56.82 -81.21 -74.49
N THR A 299 56.23 -82.09 -73.68
CA THR A 299 56.04 -81.91 -72.25
C THR A 299 57.39 -81.75 -71.54
N PRO A 300 57.63 -80.67 -70.77
CA PRO A 300 58.76 -80.63 -69.87
C PRO A 300 58.51 -81.61 -68.72
N LYS A 301 59.27 -82.71 -68.73
CA LYS A 301 59.42 -83.63 -67.60
C LYS A 301 60.46 -83.00 -66.68
N GLY A 302 60.00 -82.25 -65.68
CA GLY A 302 60.83 -81.67 -64.63
C GLY A 302 60.10 -81.80 -63.31
N ASP A 303 60.79 -82.27 -62.28
CA ASP A 303 60.26 -82.34 -60.92
C ASP A 303 59.77 -80.96 -60.48
N LYS A 304 58.60 -80.91 -59.85
CA LYS A 304 58.09 -79.67 -59.25
C LYS A 304 59.17 -79.11 -58.34
N PRO A 305 59.63 -77.85 -58.54
CA PRO A 305 60.56 -77.25 -57.60
C PRO A 305 59.91 -77.22 -56.22
N PRO A 306 60.67 -77.45 -55.14
CA PRO A 306 60.13 -77.39 -53.79
C PRO A 306 59.57 -75.99 -53.58
N VAL A 307 58.26 -75.91 -53.35
CA VAL A 307 57.60 -74.66 -53.00
C VAL A 307 58.09 -74.28 -51.60
N THR A 308 59.17 -73.50 -51.55
CA THR A 308 59.56 -72.78 -50.34
C THR A 308 58.53 -71.67 -50.16
N ILE A 309 57.48 -71.95 -49.39
CA ILE A 309 56.48 -70.94 -49.03
C ILE A 309 57.21 -69.93 -48.13
N LYS A 310 57.60 -68.80 -48.71
CA LYS A 310 58.16 -67.68 -47.94
C LYS A 310 57.05 -67.09 -47.08
N HIS A 311 57.29 -66.98 -45.76
CA HIS A 311 56.36 -66.28 -44.86
C HIS A 311 56.14 -64.84 -45.33
N PHE A 312 54.92 -64.35 -45.19
CA PHE A 312 54.51 -63.04 -45.72
C PHE A 312 54.74 -61.92 -44.69
N ALA A 313 54.45 -62.18 -43.43
CA ALA A 313 54.61 -61.24 -42.31
C ALA A 313 55.02 -62.00 -41.04
N SER A 314 55.20 -61.27 -39.95
CA SER A 314 55.36 -61.83 -38.61
C SER A 314 54.51 -61.08 -37.60
N ILE A 315 54.19 -61.73 -36.48
CA ILE A 315 53.51 -61.10 -35.34
C ILE A 315 54.44 -60.04 -34.75
N GLY A 316 54.01 -58.79 -34.73
CA GLY A 316 54.71 -57.67 -34.10
C GLY A 316 54.37 -57.55 -32.61
N SER A 317 53.08 -57.67 -32.27
CA SER A 317 52.60 -57.61 -30.88
C SER A 317 51.24 -58.30 -30.72
N THR A 318 50.91 -58.68 -29.49
CA THR A 318 49.63 -59.30 -29.12
C THR A 318 48.99 -58.51 -27.98
N ASP A 319 47.67 -58.46 -27.96
CA ASP A 319 46.89 -57.90 -26.86
C ASP A 319 45.93 -58.98 -26.34
N THR A 320 46.27 -59.54 -25.19
CA THR A 320 45.50 -60.61 -24.55
C THR A 320 44.22 -60.11 -23.89
N LYS A 321 44.10 -58.81 -23.60
CA LYS A 321 42.90 -58.21 -22.98
C LYS A 321 41.78 -58.06 -24.01
N PHE A 322 42.13 -57.69 -25.23
CA PHE A 322 41.18 -57.47 -26.33
C PHE A 322 41.23 -58.57 -27.42
N ASN A 323 42.04 -59.61 -27.20
CA ASN A 323 42.16 -60.80 -28.04
C ASN A 323 42.46 -60.51 -29.53
N PHE A 324 43.46 -59.67 -29.79
CA PHE A 324 43.93 -59.40 -31.15
C PHE A 324 45.46 -59.48 -31.25
N ALA A 325 45.96 -59.69 -32.46
CA ALA A 325 47.38 -59.62 -32.77
C ALA A 325 47.62 -58.64 -33.92
N VAL A 326 48.84 -58.10 -33.96
CA VAL A 326 49.29 -57.15 -34.97
C VAL A 326 50.35 -57.84 -35.83
N ILE A 327 50.16 -57.84 -37.15
CA ILE A 327 51.19 -58.25 -38.11
C ILE A 327 51.96 -57.03 -38.63
N ASN A 328 53.26 -57.19 -38.86
CA ASN A 328 54.17 -56.15 -39.32
C ASN A 328 54.06 -55.80 -40.82
N LYS A 329 52.87 -56.00 -41.41
CA LYS A 329 52.55 -55.72 -42.80
C LYS A 329 51.18 -55.07 -42.88
N GLY A 330 51.06 -54.03 -43.70
CA GLY A 330 49.88 -53.17 -43.75
C GLY A 330 49.29 -53.02 -45.16
N SER A 331 48.49 -51.97 -45.37
CA SER A 331 47.90 -51.68 -46.69
C SER A 331 48.97 -51.33 -47.73
N GLY A 332 50.12 -50.78 -47.30
CA GLY A 332 51.28 -50.54 -48.16
C GLY A 332 51.90 -51.84 -48.71
N ASP A 333 51.68 -52.97 -48.03
CA ASP A 333 52.13 -54.29 -48.45
C ASP A 333 51.00 -55.14 -49.08
N GLY A 334 49.83 -54.54 -49.32
CA GLY A 334 48.69 -55.19 -49.98
C GLY A 334 47.81 -56.04 -49.06
N VAL A 335 47.87 -55.86 -47.73
CA VAL A 335 46.95 -56.47 -46.76
C VAL A 335 45.60 -55.75 -46.80
N LYS A 336 44.49 -56.49 -46.80
CA LYS A 336 43.13 -55.94 -46.79
C LYS A 336 42.35 -56.41 -45.57
N VAL A 337 41.34 -55.62 -45.17
CA VAL A 337 40.37 -56.05 -44.17
C VAL A 337 39.62 -57.27 -44.71
N GLY A 338 39.55 -58.34 -43.92
CA GLY A 338 38.96 -59.61 -44.30
C GLY A 338 39.96 -60.70 -44.74
N ASP A 339 41.21 -60.35 -45.02
CA ASP A 339 42.27 -61.33 -45.31
C ASP A 339 42.48 -62.26 -44.11
N THR A 340 42.77 -63.53 -44.37
CA THR A 340 43.08 -64.53 -43.33
C THR A 340 44.53 -64.95 -43.44
N PHE A 341 45.20 -65.05 -42.30
CA PHE A 341 46.58 -65.49 -42.20
C PHE A 341 46.68 -66.70 -41.29
N ARG A 342 47.39 -67.74 -41.75
CA ARG A 342 47.82 -68.85 -40.90
C ARG A 342 49.07 -68.44 -40.14
N ILE A 343 49.08 -68.63 -38.82
CA ILE A 343 50.20 -68.30 -37.96
C ILE A 343 50.91 -69.57 -37.52
N GLU A 344 52.22 -69.62 -37.70
CA GLU A 344 53.08 -70.73 -37.27
C GLU A 344 54.07 -70.23 -36.22
N SER A 345 54.29 -71.04 -35.20
CA SER A 345 55.28 -70.77 -34.15
C SER A 345 56.66 -70.66 -34.77
N LYS A 346 57.40 -69.58 -34.47
CA LYS A 346 58.80 -69.47 -34.90
C LYS A 346 59.70 -70.54 -34.27
N GLU A 347 59.31 -71.07 -33.11
CA GLU A 347 60.11 -72.02 -32.32
C GLU A 347 59.83 -73.48 -32.70
N SER A 348 58.56 -73.84 -32.87
CA SER A 348 58.17 -75.23 -33.19
C SER A 348 57.81 -75.46 -34.66
N GLY A 349 57.55 -74.41 -35.44
CA GLY A 349 57.04 -74.52 -36.81
C GLY A 349 55.59 -75.03 -36.90
N GLU A 350 54.93 -75.27 -35.77
CA GLU A 350 53.54 -75.74 -35.74
C GLU A 350 52.57 -74.59 -35.98
N THR A 351 51.46 -74.87 -36.66
CA THR A 351 50.36 -73.92 -36.82
C THR A 351 49.69 -73.68 -35.47
N ILE A 352 49.70 -72.43 -35.02
CA ILE A 352 49.10 -72.00 -33.75
C ILE A 352 47.62 -71.68 -33.95
N CYS A 353 47.30 -70.82 -34.93
CA CYS A 353 45.92 -70.41 -35.25
C CYS A 353 45.83 -69.70 -36.60
N HIS A 354 44.61 -69.38 -37.00
CA HIS A 354 44.30 -68.47 -38.10
C HIS A 354 43.82 -67.14 -37.57
N ILE A 355 44.26 -66.05 -38.19
CA ILE A 355 43.90 -64.68 -37.82
C ILE A 355 43.19 -64.01 -39.00
N LYS A 356 42.00 -63.46 -38.76
CA LYS A 356 41.29 -62.64 -39.74
C LYS A 356 41.55 -61.16 -39.49
N ILE A 357 41.99 -60.44 -40.51
CA ILE A 357 42.30 -59.01 -40.43
C ILE A 357 41.02 -58.20 -40.28
N THR A 358 40.93 -57.41 -39.21
CA THR A 358 39.79 -56.55 -38.89
C THR A 358 40.08 -55.07 -39.12
N ARG A 359 41.35 -54.67 -39.07
CA ARG A 359 41.78 -53.29 -39.31
C ARG A 359 43.15 -53.26 -39.99
N VAL A 360 43.32 -52.35 -40.95
CA VAL A 360 44.58 -52.17 -41.67
C VAL A 360 45.07 -50.74 -41.54
N GLN A 361 46.37 -50.55 -41.33
CA GLN A 361 47.11 -49.30 -41.41
C GLN A 361 48.21 -49.42 -42.48
N PRO A 362 48.89 -48.34 -42.90
CA PRO A 362 49.91 -48.42 -43.96
C PRO A 362 51.01 -49.46 -43.72
N MET A 363 51.50 -49.60 -42.48
CA MET A 363 52.64 -50.45 -42.14
C MET A 363 52.29 -51.70 -41.32
N VAL A 364 51.10 -51.76 -40.75
CA VAL A 364 50.68 -52.86 -39.86
C VAL A 364 49.21 -53.19 -40.09
N ALA A 365 48.83 -54.43 -39.79
CA ALA A 365 47.44 -54.85 -39.78
C ALA A 365 47.11 -55.56 -38.47
N VAL A 366 45.88 -55.35 -38.02
CA VAL A 366 45.33 -55.94 -36.80
C VAL A 366 44.35 -57.01 -37.20
N GLY A 367 44.49 -58.18 -36.61
CA GLY A 367 43.54 -59.26 -36.79
C GLY A 367 43.23 -59.98 -35.50
N SER A 368 42.11 -60.70 -35.50
CA SER A 368 41.67 -61.51 -34.36
C SER A 368 41.61 -62.99 -34.77
N PRO A 369 42.03 -63.90 -33.89
CA PRO A 369 41.86 -65.34 -34.09
C PRO A 369 40.44 -65.85 -33.75
N GLY A 370 39.47 -64.94 -33.56
CA GLY A 370 38.09 -65.28 -33.24
C GLY A 370 37.95 -65.82 -31.81
N THR A 371 37.54 -67.08 -31.67
CA THR A 371 37.30 -67.74 -30.38
C THR A 371 38.56 -68.28 -29.72
N LEU A 372 39.68 -68.36 -30.44
CA LEU A 372 40.98 -68.77 -29.90
C LEU A 372 41.65 -67.59 -29.17
N ASN A 373 42.47 -67.87 -28.14
CA ASN A 373 43.14 -66.82 -27.38
C ASN A 373 44.54 -66.51 -27.98
N VAL A 374 44.85 -65.23 -28.18
CA VAL A 374 46.18 -64.77 -28.64
C VAL A 374 47.31 -64.99 -27.62
N ALA A 375 47.02 -65.47 -26.40
CA ALA A 375 48.03 -65.76 -25.38
C ALA A 375 49.10 -66.78 -25.81
N ARG A 376 48.81 -67.61 -26.81
CA ARG A 376 49.78 -68.58 -27.40
C ARG A 376 50.65 -67.98 -28.49
N LEU A 377 50.39 -66.74 -28.92
CA LEU A 377 51.14 -66.04 -29.95
C LEU A 377 52.26 -65.22 -29.33
N THR A 378 53.44 -65.30 -29.90
CA THR A 378 54.61 -64.54 -29.50
C THR A 378 55.09 -63.60 -30.61
N PRO A 379 55.68 -62.46 -30.27
CA PRO A 379 56.35 -61.62 -31.27
C PRO A 379 57.41 -62.41 -32.05
N GLY A 380 57.31 -62.34 -33.37
CA GLY A 380 58.16 -63.07 -34.32
C GLY A 380 57.54 -64.35 -34.90
N ASP A 381 56.39 -64.81 -34.43
CA ASP A 381 55.67 -65.92 -35.08
C ASP A 381 55.32 -65.56 -36.53
N LEU A 382 55.37 -66.55 -37.41
CA LEU A 382 55.36 -66.36 -38.86
C LEU A 382 53.93 -66.40 -39.40
N ALA A 383 53.58 -65.44 -40.25
CA ALA A 383 52.26 -65.32 -40.85
C ALA A 383 52.32 -65.63 -42.35
N TYR A 384 51.48 -66.57 -42.78
CA TYR A 384 51.33 -66.99 -44.17
C TYR A 384 49.95 -66.56 -44.68
N ARG A 385 49.92 -65.94 -45.85
CA ARG A 385 48.67 -65.53 -46.50
C ARG A 385 48.00 -66.76 -47.10
N GLU A 386 46.71 -66.96 -46.81
CA GLU A 386 45.89 -68.02 -47.41
C GLU A 386 45.01 -67.51 -48.57
#